data_AF-A0AAD2JXC5-F1
#
_entry.id   AF-A0AAD2JXC5-F1
#
_cell.length_a   1.000
_cell.length_b   1.000
_cell.length_c   1.000
_cell.angle_alpha   90.00
_cell.angle_beta   90.00
_cell.angle_gamma   90.00
#
_symmetry.space_group_name_H-M   'P 1'
#
loop_
_entity.id
_entity.type
_entity.pdbx_description
1 polymer ?
#
loop_
_entity_poly.entity_id
_entity_poly.type
_entity_poly.pdbx_seq_one_letter_code
_entity_poly.pdbx_strand_id
1 'polypeptide(L)'
;MLALRHFTSLLLLVSTAFVAASPAPLPEVGAVAAVEERGSGVDVVGIIVTLQASVAVVLPQIDNLCTSGQATDLTIAPLIVELEAAIEIAVVALGTVPLSGIGSPSQCAGLIAEIIEDITHTIEGCQGVGTILTLGTLVAGLDQAIQGLLLTVETVLAGVLVLVAGLIVDVVALLKSLLFGLTLGCLGL
;
A
#
# COMPACT_ATOMS: atom_id res chain seq x y z
N MET A 1 -47.62 -25.95 -0.83
CA MET A 1 -47.42 -24.87 -1.83
C MET A 1 -47.92 -23.54 -1.30
N LEU A 2 -47.27 -22.95 -0.28
CA LEU A 2 -47.55 -21.56 0.10
C LEU A 2 -46.43 -20.90 0.92
N ALA A 3 -45.20 -21.42 0.85
CA ALA A 3 -44.02 -20.82 1.50
C ALA A 3 -42.95 -20.40 0.46
N LEU A 4 -43.34 -20.31 -0.81
CA LEU A 4 -42.48 -19.93 -1.94
C LEU A 4 -42.84 -18.55 -2.52
N ARG A 5 -43.68 -17.77 -1.80
CA ARG A 5 -44.18 -16.47 -2.27
C ARG A 5 -43.68 -15.27 -1.46
N HIS A 6 -42.78 -15.50 -0.51
CA HIS A 6 -42.20 -14.43 0.33
C HIS A 6 -40.67 -14.33 0.22
N PHE A 7 -40.05 -15.17 -0.62
CA PHE A 7 -38.59 -15.16 -0.83
C PHE A 7 -38.15 -14.36 -2.07
N THR A 8 -39.09 -13.98 -2.94
CA THR A 8 -38.81 -13.29 -4.23
C THR A 8 -39.10 -11.79 -4.21
N SER A 9 -39.30 -11.18 -3.04
CA SER A 9 -39.63 -9.75 -2.90
C SER A 9 -38.65 -8.97 -2.00
N LEU A 10 -37.39 -9.40 -1.93
CA LEU A 10 -36.33 -8.68 -1.20
C LEU A 10 -35.02 -8.63 -2.01
N LEU A 11 -35.14 -8.48 -3.33
CA LEU A 11 -34.00 -8.32 -4.22
C LEU A 11 -34.33 -7.23 -5.25
N LEU A 12 -34.36 -5.99 -4.77
CA LEU A 12 -34.26 -4.80 -5.62
C LEU A 12 -34.01 -3.56 -4.75
N LEU A 13 -32.97 -2.81 -5.14
CA LEU A 13 -32.69 -1.42 -4.80
C LEU A 13 -31.75 -1.15 -3.60
N VAL A 14 -30.46 -1.40 -3.80
CA VAL A 14 -29.41 -0.54 -3.23
C VAL A 14 -28.61 0.02 -4.41
N SER A 15 -29.11 1.13 -4.96
CA SER A 15 -28.37 2.00 -5.87
C SER A 15 -27.78 3.13 -5.03
N THR A 16 -26.45 3.22 -5.06
CA THR A 16 -25.60 4.40 -4.93
C THR A 16 -26.25 5.72 -4.46
N ALA A 17 -25.87 6.17 -3.27
CA ALA A 17 -25.73 7.58 -2.96
C ALA A 17 -24.48 7.77 -2.08
N PHE A 18 -23.31 7.76 -2.72
CA PHE A 18 -22.15 8.45 -2.14
C PHE A 18 -22.47 9.94 -2.25
N VAL A 19 -22.80 10.56 -1.12
CA VAL A 19 -22.89 12.02 -1.02
C VAL A 19 -21.49 12.55 -1.22
N ALA A 20 -21.23 13.15 -2.38
CA ALA A 20 -20.10 14.05 -2.55
C ALA A 20 -20.30 15.23 -1.60
N ALA A 21 -19.54 15.24 -0.51
CA ALA A 21 -19.43 16.41 0.34
C ALA A 21 -18.84 17.56 -0.51
N SER A 22 -19.68 18.53 -0.83
CA SER A 22 -19.28 19.80 -1.42
C SER A 22 -18.33 20.51 -0.45
N PRO A 23 -17.13 20.98 -0.87
CA PRO A 23 -16.30 21.79 0.01
C PRO A 23 -17.00 23.15 0.22
N ALA A 24 -17.26 23.48 1.48
CA ALA A 24 -17.67 24.82 1.89
C ALA A 24 -16.46 25.77 1.75
N PRO A 25 -16.64 27.00 1.24
CA PRO A 25 -15.55 27.96 1.10
C PRO A 25 -15.22 28.57 2.47
N LEU A 26 -13.97 28.38 2.92
CA LEU A 26 -13.38 29.09 4.06
C LEU A 26 -12.17 29.90 3.60
N PRO A 27 -11.86 31.01 4.28
CA PRO A 27 -11.35 32.23 3.66
C PRO A 27 -9.85 32.19 3.37
N GLU A 28 -9.52 32.94 2.32
CA GLU A 28 -8.21 33.31 1.82
C GLU A 28 -7.27 33.82 2.93
N VAL A 29 -6.19 33.07 3.22
CA VAL A 29 -5.00 33.58 3.91
C VAL A 29 -3.75 33.02 3.25
N GLY A 30 -3.03 33.92 2.58
CA GLY A 30 -1.58 33.80 2.40
C GLY A 30 -1.14 32.99 1.18
N ALA A 31 -0.75 33.71 0.14
CA ALA A 31 0.03 33.18 -0.97
C ALA A 31 1.23 32.37 -0.46
N VAL A 32 1.16 31.05 -0.59
CA VAL A 32 2.32 30.17 -0.59
C VAL A 32 2.46 29.68 -2.01
N ALA A 33 3.67 29.90 -2.54
CA ALA A 33 4.09 29.62 -3.90
C ALA A 33 3.42 28.38 -4.51
N ALA A 34 3.03 28.50 -5.77
CA ALA A 34 2.65 27.38 -6.61
C ALA A 34 3.69 26.27 -6.45
N VAL A 35 3.36 25.29 -5.62
CA VAL A 35 4.05 24.01 -5.58
C VAL A 35 3.65 23.36 -6.89
N GLU A 36 4.62 23.26 -7.80
CA GLU A 36 4.52 22.42 -8.97
C GLU A 36 3.95 21.07 -8.54
N GLU A 37 2.85 20.71 -9.20
CA GLU A 37 2.19 19.43 -9.20
C GLU A 37 3.23 18.29 -9.25
N ARG A 38 3.55 17.70 -8.08
CA ARG A 38 4.20 16.40 -8.02
C ARG A 38 3.13 15.33 -8.27
N GLY A 39 2.96 15.01 -9.55
CA GLY A 39 2.45 13.73 -10.04
C GLY A 39 1.14 13.26 -9.44
N SER A 40 0.04 13.52 -10.15
CA SER A 40 -1.21 12.74 -10.06
C SER A 40 -1.04 11.31 -10.60
N GLY A 41 -0.01 10.60 -10.14
CA GLY A 41 0.20 9.17 -10.32
C GLY A 41 0.26 8.56 -8.91
N VAL A 42 -0.32 7.38 -8.75
CA VAL A 42 -0.28 6.66 -7.46
C VAL A 42 1.19 6.50 -7.04
N ASP A 43 1.62 7.26 -6.03
CA ASP A 43 2.96 7.19 -5.45
C ASP A 43 3.03 5.98 -4.50
N VAL A 44 4.16 5.27 -4.54
CA VAL A 44 4.48 4.14 -3.65
C VAL A 44 4.23 4.52 -2.19
N VAL A 45 4.62 5.73 -1.80
CA VAL A 45 4.42 6.24 -0.44
C VAL A 45 2.93 6.36 -0.10
N GLY A 46 2.10 6.80 -1.05
CA GLY A 46 0.65 6.91 -0.86
C GLY A 46 -0.02 5.54 -0.66
N ILE A 47 0.43 4.52 -1.39
CA ILE A 47 -0.05 3.14 -1.20
C ILE A 47 0.31 2.64 0.19
N ILE A 48 1.56 2.81 0.62
CA ILE A 48 2.04 2.36 1.93
C ILE A 48 1.33 3.11 3.06
N VAL A 49 1.07 4.40 2.92
CA VAL A 49 0.27 5.18 3.89
C VAL A 49 -1.17 4.68 3.96
N THR A 50 -1.77 4.28 2.83
CA THR A 50 -3.12 3.70 2.82
C THR A 50 -3.15 2.34 3.52
N LEU A 51 -2.11 1.52 3.31
CA LEU A 51 -1.93 0.27 4.04
C LEU A 51 -1.77 0.54 5.54
N GLN A 52 -0.90 1.47 5.92
CA GLN A 52 -0.68 1.87 7.31
C GLN A 52 -1.97 2.32 7.98
N ALA A 53 -2.78 3.14 7.31
CA ALA A 53 -4.07 3.58 7.83
C ALA A 53 -5.05 2.42 8.07
N SER A 54 -5.05 1.42 7.18
CA SER A 54 -5.88 0.21 7.34
C SER A 54 -5.39 -0.64 8.52
N VAL A 55 -4.08 -0.87 8.60
CA VAL A 55 -3.42 -1.61 9.69
C VAL A 55 -3.67 -0.93 11.04
N ALA A 56 -3.54 0.39 11.11
CA ALA A 56 -3.75 1.18 12.33
C ALA A 56 -5.20 1.13 12.85
N VAL A 57 -6.18 0.75 12.01
CA VAL A 57 -7.57 0.55 12.43
C VAL A 57 -7.79 -0.89 12.90
N VAL A 58 -7.22 -1.88 12.20
CA VAL A 58 -7.48 -3.31 12.46
C VAL A 58 -6.66 -3.83 13.65
N LEU A 59 -5.38 -3.49 13.78
CA LEU A 59 -4.52 -4.02 14.85
C LEU A 59 -5.01 -3.67 16.27
N PRO A 60 -5.45 -2.44 16.58
CA PRO A 60 -5.99 -2.14 17.90
C PRO A 60 -7.27 -2.92 18.23
N GLN A 61 -8.05 -3.34 17.22
CA GLN A 61 -9.24 -4.17 17.45
C GLN A 61 -8.83 -5.61 17.82
N ILE A 62 -7.83 -6.15 17.13
CA ILE A 62 -7.25 -7.46 17.44
C ILE A 62 -6.65 -7.45 18.85
N ASP A 63 -5.82 -6.46 19.17
CA ASP A 63 -5.19 -6.32 20.50
C ASP A 63 -6.25 -6.21 21.62
N ASN A 64 -7.29 -5.39 21.44
CA ASN A 64 -8.37 -5.30 22.42
C ASN A 64 -9.13 -6.61 22.62
N LEU A 65 -9.36 -7.40 21.57
CA LEU A 65 -10.01 -8.71 21.68
C LEU A 65 -9.11 -9.71 22.42
N CYS A 66 -7.81 -9.70 22.15
CA CYS A 66 -6.85 -10.60 22.78
C CYS A 66 -6.62 -10.26 24.25
N THR A 67 -6.41 -8.98 24.58
CA THR A 67 -6.23 -8.52 25.97
C THR A 67 -7.50 -8.65 26.82
N SER A 68 -8.69 -8.50 26.23
CA SER A 68 -9.97 -8.71 26.95
C SER A 68 -10.35 -10.18 27.12
N GLY A 69 -9.59 -11.12 26.55
CA GLY A 69 -9.91 -12.56 26.59
C GLY A 69 -11.16 -12.94 25.78
N GLN A 70 -11.63 -12.05 24.89
CA GLN A 70 -12.78 -12.28 24.02
C GLN A 70 -12.38 -12.67 22.59
N ALA A 71 -11.08 -12.87 22.36
CA ALA A 71 -10.58 -13.37 21.10
C ALA A 71 -11.02 -14.82 20.88
N THR A 72 -11.83 -15.01 19.85
CA THR A 72 -12.33 -16.31 19.37
C THR A 72 -12.12 -16.36 17.86
N ASP A 73 -12.17 -17.55 17.27
CA ASP A 73 -12.10 -17.69 15.81
C ASP A 73 -13.14 -16.80 15.09
N LEU A 74 -14.33 -16.63 15.67
CA LEU A 74 -15.40 -15.82 15.05
C LEU A 74 -15.14 -14.30 15.10
N THR A 75 -14.37 -13.82 16.06
CA THR A 75 -14.09 -12.38 16.25
C THR A 75 -12.77 -11.97 15.62
N ILE A 76 -11.77 -12.86 15.62
CA ILE A 76 -10.44 -12.59 15.06
C ILE A 76 -10.37 -12.89 13.57
N ALA A 77 -11.02 -13.95 13.09
CA ALA A 77 -10.95 -14.32 11.67
C ALA A 77 -11.36 -13.21 10.69
N PRO A 78 -12.49 -12.50 10.86
CA PRO A 78 -12.84 -11.43 9.92
C PRO A 78 -11.82 -10.29 9.91
N LEU A 79 -11.17 -9.98 11.05
CA LEU A 79 -10.16 -8.93 11.14
C LEU A 79 -8.86 -9.30 10.45
N ILE A 80 -8.42 -10.56 10.59
CA ILE A 80 -7.23 -11.04 9.87
C ILE A 80 -7.49 -11.10 8.36
N VAL A 81 -8.68 -11.52 7.93
CA VAL A 81 -9.06 -11.50 6.50
C VAL A 81 -9.09 -10.06 5.96
N GLU A 82 -9.54 -9.09 6.75
CA GLU A 82 -9.49 -7.67 6.37
C GLU A 82 -8.05 -7.16 6.24
N LEU A 83 -7.16 -7.57 7.13
CA LEU A 83 -5.73 -7.26 7.07
C LEU A 83 -5.06 -7.88 5.83
N GLU A 84 -5.35 -9.16 5.54
CA GLU A 84 -4.88 -9.86 4.35
C GLU A 84 -5.34 -9.15 3.07
N ALA A 85 -6.62 -8.80 2.98
CA ALA A 85 -7.18 -8.07 1.85
C ALA A 85 -6.52 -6.68 1.67
N ALA A 86 -6.25 -5.96 2.76
CA ALA A 86 -5.55 -4.68 2.69
C ALA A 86 -4.12 -4.83 2.16
N ILE A 87 -3.40 -5.88 2.58
CA ILE A 87 -2.05 -6.19 2.08
C ILE A 87 -2.10 -6.58 0.60
N GLU A 88 -3.04 -7.42 0.17
CA GLU A 88 -3.21 -7.78 -1.25
C GLU A 88 -3.53 -6.56 -2.12
N ILE A 89 -4.39 -5.65 -1.65
CA ILE A 89 -4.67 -4.39 -2.36
C ILE A 89 -3.38 -3.57 -2.51
N ALA A 90 -2.56 -3.48 -1.45
CA ALA A 90 -1.28 -2.79 -1.51
C ALA A 90 -0.30 -3.46 -2.48
N VAL A 91 -0.21 -4.80 -2.49
CA VAL A 91 0.58 -5.58 -3.45
C VAL A 91 0.18 -5.28 -4.89
N VAL A 92 -1.12 -5.35 -5.19
CA VAL A 92 -1.64 -5.07 -6.53
C VAL A 92 -1.35 -3.62 -6.92
N ALA A 93 -1.59 -2.67 -6.02
CA ALA A 93 -1.33 -1.26 -6.27
C ALA A 93 0.16 -1.00 -6.54
N LEU A 94 1.07 -1.57 -5.75
CA LEU A 94 2.52 -1.45 -5.95
C LEU A 94 2.97 -2.03 -7.29
N GLY A 95 2.40 -3.16 -7.69
CA GLY A 95 2.66 -3.76 -9.01
C GLY A 95 2.23 -2.89 -10.19
N THR A 96 1.35 -1.92 -9.98
CA THR A 96 0.90 -0.98 -11.03
C THR A 96 1.67 0.33 -11.08
N VAL A 97 2.53 0.60 -10.09
CA VAL A 97 3.28 1.85 -10.04
C VAL A 97 4.37 1.86 -11.13
N PRO A 98 4.40 2.89 -12.01
CA PRO A 98 5.49 3.02 -12.96
C PRO A 98 6.81 3.23 -12.21
N LEU A 99 7.90 2.62 -12.70
CA LEU A 99 9.22 2.71 -12.07
C LEU A 99 9.74 4.15 -11.89
N SER A 100 9.22 5.08 -12.70
CA SER A 100 9.49 6.52 -12.65
C SER A 100 8.89 7.22 -11.42
N GLY A 101 7.89 6.60 -10.78
CA GLY A 101 7.15 7.13 -9.62
C GLY A 101 7.56 6.49 -8.29
N ILE A 102 8.63 5.71 -8.28
CA ILE A 102 9.14 5.13 -7.04
C ILE A 102 9.87 6.24 -6.30
N GLY A 103 9.23 6.75 -5.23
CA GLY A 103 9.84 7.70 -4.29
C GLY A 103 11.07 7.13 -3.58
N SER A 104 11.45 7.66 -2.43
CA SER A 104 12.63 7.18 -1.69
C SER A 104 12.45 5.73 -1.23
N PRO A 105 13.21 4.75 -1.76
CA PRO A 105 13.03 3.33 -1.43
C PRO A 105 13.34 3.02 0.04
N SER A 106 14.24 3.78 0.67
CA SER A 106 14.54 3.67 2.10
C SER A 106 13.37 4.07 3.00
N GLN A 107 12.61 5.09 2.62
CA GLN A 107 11.43 5.53 3.36
C GLN A 107 10.30 4.49 3.24
N CYS A 108 10.13 3.92 2.05
CA CYS A 108 9.16 2.84 1.81
C CYS A 108 9.50 1.60 2.64
N ALA A 109 10.77 1.18 2.65
CA ALA A 109 11.23 0.04 3.43
C ALA A 109 11.03 0.24 4.94
N GLY A 110 11.30 1.45 5.46
CA GLY A 110 11.09 1.77 6.88
C GLY A 110 9.61 1.65 7.30
N LEU A 111 8.70 2.22 6.50
CA LEU A 111 7.26 2.15 6.78
C LEU A 111 6.72 0.71 6.69
N ILE A 112 7.19 -0.08 5.72
CA ILE A 112 6.78 -1.49 5.60
C ILE A 112 7.32 -2.31 6.77
N ALA A 113 8.56 -2.06 7.21
CA ALA A 113 9.12 -2.73 8.38
C ALA A 113 8.32 -2.42 9.65
N GLU A 114 7.94 -1.15 9.86
CA GLU A 114 7.09 -0.72 10.99
C GLU A 114 5.73 -1.42 10.97
N ILE A 115 5.08 -1.50 9.80
CA ILE A 115 3.81 -2.24 9.63
C ILE A 115 3.96 -3.73 9.97
N ILE A 116 5.01 -4.39 9.49
CA ILE A 116 5.26 -5.81 9.74
C ILE A 116 5.54 -6.05 11.23
N GLU A 117 6.31 -5.16 11.86
CA GLU A 117 6.62 -5.23 13.29
C GLU A 117 5.35 -5.07 14.14
N ASP A 118 4.50 -4.08 13.83
CA ASP A 118 3.22 -3.86 14.51
C ASP A 118 2.28 -5.08 14.38
N ILE A 119 2.17 -5.65 13.18
CA ILE A 119 1.39 -6.86 12.93
C ILE A 119 1.92 -8.03 13.77
N THR A 120 3.23 -8.24 13.75
CA THR A 120 3.89 -9.35 14.46
C THR A 120 3.68 -9.23 15.96
N HIS A 121 3.92 -8.04 16.53
CA HIS A 121 3.74 -7.79 17.96
C HIS A 121 2.28 -7.99 18.40
N THR A 122 1.32 -7.56 17.58
CA THR A 122 -0.12 -7.76 17.86
C THR A 122 -0.48 -9.24 17.88
N ILE A 123 0.02 -10.03 16.92
CA ILE A 123 -0.25 -11.47 16.83
C ILE A 123 0.42 -12.23 17.97
N GLU A 124 1.65 -11.89 18.33
CA GLU A 124 2.33 -12.45 19.51
C GLU A 124 1.52 -12.23 20.79
N GLY A 125 0.92 -11.04 20.96
CA GLY A 125 0.00 -10.74 22.06
C GLY A 125 -1.22 -11.67 22.12
N CYS A 126 -1.67 -12.19 20.97
CA CYS A 126 -2.81 -13.09 20.85
C CYS A 126 -2.48 -14.58 21.05
N GLN A 127 -1.21 -15.00 20.95
CA GLN A 127 -0.82 -16.42 21.07
C GLN A 127 -1.08 -17.02 22.47
N GLY A 128 -1.25 -16.18 23.49
CA GLY A 128 -1.65 -16.61 24.84
C GLY A 128 -3.14 -17.00 24.97
N VAL A 129 -3.96 -16.78 23.94
CA VAL A 129 -5.41 -16.94 24.01
C VAL A 129 -5.83 -18.30 23.43
N GLY A 130 -6.02 -19.29 24.31
CA GLY A 130 -6.32 -20.68 23.95
C GLY A 130 -7.67 -20.96 23.26
N THR A 131 -8.49 -19.92 23.00
CA THR A 131 -9.82 -20.03 22.36
C THR A 131 -9.79 -19.89 20.83
N ILE A 132 -8.62 -19.65 20.23
CA ILE A 132 -8.47 -19.49 18.77
C ILE A 132 -7.84 -20.77 18.19
N LEU A 133 -8.67 -21.72 17.75
CA LEU A 133 -8.17 -23.00 17.21
C LEU A 133 -7.57 -22.86 15.81
N THR A 134 -7.98 -21.83 15.07
CA THR A 134 -7.59 -21.61 13.67
C THR A 134 -6.45 -20.60 13.51
N LEU A 135 -5.91 -20.06 14.61
CA LEU A 135 -4.89 -19.01 14.58
C LEU A 135 -3.70 -19.38 13.68
N GLY A 136 -3.26 -20.64 13.70
CA GLY A 136 -2.17 -21.12 12.84
C GLY A 136 -2.46 -21.01 11.34
N THR A 137 -3.69 -21.28 10.89
CA THR A 137 -4.04 -21.14 9.47
C THR A 137 -4.18 -19.68 9.05
N LEU A 138 -4.70 -18.84 9.95
CA LEU A 138 -4.84 -17.40 9.70
C LEU A 138 -3.50 -16.68 9.67
N VAL A 139 -2.58 -17.01 10.57
CA VAL A 139 -1.21 -16.49 10.57
C VAL A 139 -0.46 -16.94 9.32
N ALA A 140 -0.68 -18.17 8.84
CA ALA A 140 -0.07 -18.64 7.59
C ALA A 140 -0.57 -17.86 6.36
N GLY A 141 -1.86 -17.52 6.28
CA GLY A 141 -2.38 -16.67 5.20
C GLY A 141 -1.78 -15.26 5.22
N LEU A 142 -1.67 -14.68 6.41
CA LEU A 142 -1.04 -13.37 6.59
C LEU A 142 0.46 -13.39 6.23
N ASP A 143 1.18 -14.44 6.60
CA ASP A 143 2.59 -14.63 6.23
C ASP A 143 2.76 -14.70 4.71
N GLN A 144 1.87 -15.42 4.01
CA GLN A 144 1.86 -15.43 2.54
C GLN A 144 1.62 -14.04 1.94
N ALA A 145 0.68 -13.27 2.49
CA ALA A 145 0.40 -11.91 2.02
C ALA A 145 1.60 -10.97 2.25
N ILE A 146 2.25 -11.04 3.42
CA ILE A 146 3.46 -10.27 3.72
C ILE A 146 4.62 -10.67 2.78
N GLN A 147 4.82 -11.96 2.54
CA GLN A 147 5.82 -12.42 1.56
C GLN A 147 5.53 -11.86 0.15
N GLY A 148 4.27 -11.82 -0.27
CA GLY A 148 3.86 -11.20 -1.53
C GLY A 148 4.20 -9.72 -1.61
N LEU A 149 4.00 -8.99 -0.51
CA LEU A 149 4.39 -7.58 -0.38
C LEU A 149 5.91 -7.41 -0.53
N LEU A 150 6.71 -8.20 0.18
CA LEU A 150 8.18 -8.13 0.13
C LEU A 150 8.72 -8.45 -1.27
N LEU A 151 8.20 -9.49 -1.94
CA LEU A 151 8.60 -9.85 -3.30
C LEU A 151 8.26 -8.75 -4.32
N THR A 152 7.11 -8.10 -4.15
CA THR A 152 6.70 -6.98 -5.00
C THR A 152 7.64 -5.79 -4.81
N VAL A 153 7.98 -5.46 -3.57
CA VAL A 153 8.95 -4.40 -3.25
C VAL A 153 10.33 -4.72 -3.82
N GLU A 154 10.80 -5.97 -3.73
CA GLU A 154 12.06 -6.40 -4.33
C GLU A 154 12.05 -6.21 -5.85
N THR A 155 10.96 -6.58 -6.51
CA THR A 155 10.77 -6.42 -7.96
C THR A 155 10.80 -4.95 -8.37
N VAL A 156 10.11 -4.10 -7.60
CA VAL A 156 10.08 -2.64 -7.76
C VAL A 156 11.50 -2.07 -7.62
N LEU A 157 12.26 -2.49 -6.61
CA LEU A 157 13.64 -2.04 -6.39
C LEU A 157 14.60 -2.49 -7.51
N ALA A 158 14.47 -3.73 -7.98
CA ALA A 158 15.22 -4.22 -9.13
C ALA A 158 14.95 -3.40 -10.39
N GLY A 159 13.68 -3.02 -10.61
CA GLY A 159 13.29 -2.14 -11.71
C GLY A 159 13.94 -0.75 -11.62
N VAL A 160 14.01 -0.14 -10.43
CA VAL A 160 14.73 1.14 -10.22
C VAL A 160 16.21 1.02 -10.59
N LEU A 161 16.88 -0.05 -10.16
CA LEU A 161 18.30 -0.26 -10.45
C LEU A 161 18.57 -0.35 -11.96
N VAL A 162 17.69 -1.03 -12.71
CA VAL A 162 17.77 -1.09 -14.18
C VAL A 162 17.58 0.30 -14.80
N LEU A 163 16.61 1.07 -14.31
CA LEU A 163 16.34 2.42 -14.82
C LEU A 163 17.53 3.35 -14.58
N VAL A 164 18.12 3.32 -13.38
CA VAL A 164 19.31 4.10 -13.03
C VAL A 164 20.51 3.68 -13.89
N ALA A 165 20.70 2.38 -14.11
CA ALA A 165 21.76 1.89 -15.00
C ALA A 165 21.60 2.42 -16.42
N GLY A 166 20.37 2.43 -16.97
CA GLY A 166 20.06 3.05 -18.26
C GLY A 166 20.39 4.55 -18.29
N LEU A 167 19.97 5.28 -17.26
CA LEU A 167 20.23 6.72 -17.14
C LEU A 167 21.73 7.05 -17.12
N ILE A 168 22.54 6.24 -16.43
CA ILE A 168 24.00 6.40 -16.40
C ILE A 168 24.59 6.22 -17.81
N VAL A 169 24.10 5.23 -18.56
CA VAL A 169 24.54 5.00 -19.95
C VAL A 169 24.18 6.19 -20.83
N ASP A 170 22.97 6.73 -20.70
CA ASP A 170 22.52 7.89 -21.46
C ASP A 170 23.33 9.14 -21.13
N VAL A 171 23.61 9.40 -19.84
CA VAL A 171 24.47 10.51 -19.40
C VAL A 171 25.89 10.35 -19.96
N VAL A 172 26.44 9.13 -19.98
CA VAL A 172 27.77 8.86 -20.58
C VAL A 172 27.74 9.12 -22.09
N ALA A 173 26.68 8.73 -22.80
CA ALA A 173 26.52 8.99 -24.23
C ALA A 173 26.42 10.50 -24.53
N LEU A 174 25.67 11.23 -23.70
CA LEU A 174 25.53 12.68 -23.80
C LEU A 174 26.88 13.38 -23.57
N LEU A 175 27.61 13.00 -22.51
CA LEU A 175 28.93 13.55 -22.22
C LEU A 175 29.94 13.29 -23.34
N LYS A 176 29.93 12.10 -23.95
CA LYS A 176 30.76 11.79 -25.12
C LYS A 176 30.41 12.68 -26.31
N SER A 177 29.12 12.88 -26.58
CA SER A 177 28.64 13.72 -27.68
C SER A 177 29.02 15.18 -27.49
N LEU A 178 28.91 15.68 -26.24
CA LEU A 178 29.35 17.03 -25.88
C LEU A 178 30.86 17.19 -26.04
N LEU A 179 31.65 16.21 -25.61
CA LEU A 179 33.11 16.23 -25.73
C LEU A 179 33.53 16.25 -27.21
N PHE A 180 32.92 15.42 -28.05
CA PHE A 180 33.17 15.43 -29.50
C PHE A 180 32.75 16.76 -30.15
N GLY A 181 31.61 17.32 -29.76
CA GLY A 181 31.17 18.63 -30.25
C GLY A 181 32.13 19.75 -29.86
N LEU A 182 32.63 19.74 -28.63
CA LEU A 182 33.59 20.73 -28.15
C LEU A 182 34.96 20.57 -28.80
N THR A 183 35.43 19.35 -29.03
CA THR A 183 36.71 19.11 -29.73
C THR A 183 36.61 19.52 -31.20
N LEU A 184 35.52 19.19 -31.90
CA LEU A 184 35.27 19.66 -33.27
C LEU A 184 35.21 21.18 -33.35
N GLY A 185 34.44 21.82 -32.45
CA GLY A 185 34.34 23.27 -32.38
C GLY A 185 35.67 23.97 -32.08
N CYS A 186 36.50 23.40 -31.18
CA CYS A 186 37.84 23.92 -30.91
C CYS A 186 38.83 23.74 -32.07
N LEU A 187 38.62 22.74 -32.94
CA LEU A 187 39.40 22.53 -34.16
C LEU A 187 38.93 23.39 -35.34
N GLY A 188 37.87 24.19 -35.18
CA GLY A 188 37.38 25.12 -36.20
C GLY A 188 36.72 24.43 -37.40
N LEU A 189 36.20 23.22 -37.21
CA LEU A 189 35.38 22.47 -38.16
C LEU A 189 33.90 22.69 -37.84
#